data_AF-A0AAV5K840-F1
#
_entry.id   AF-A0AAV5K840-F1
#
_cell.length_a   1.000
_cell.length_b   1.000
_cell.length_c   1.000
_cell.angle_alpha   90.00
_cell.angle_beta   90.00
_cell.angle_gamma   90.00
#
_symmetry.space_group_name_H-M   'P 1'
#
loop_
_entity.id
_entity.type
_entity.pdbx_description
1 polymer ?
#
loop_
_entity_poly.entity_id
_entity_poly.type
_entity_poly.pdbx_seq_one_letter_code
_entity_poly.pdbx_strand_id
1 'polypeptide(L)' 'MVLAGDDEVQVTLKPEYDRASEVKAFDGTKASVKGLVDAGVSEVPQMFHHPPDNFEKSSV' A
#
# COMPACT_ATOMS: atom_id res chain seq x y z
N MET A 1 7.57 35.58 23.08
CA MET A 1 7.77 34.31 22.36
C MET A 1 6.45 33.56 22.44
N VAL A 2 5.53 33.83 21.51
CA VAL A 2 4.24 33.11 21.46
C VAL A 2 4.36 32.12 20.31
N LEU A 3 4.39 30.84 20.66
CA LEU A 3 4.44 29.74 19.72
C LEU A 3 3.02 29.56 19.20
N ALA A 4 2.71 30.17 18.06
CA ALA A 4 1.67 29.62 17.18
C ALA A 4 2.37 28.52 16.39
N GLY A 5 2.34 27.30 16.93
CA GLY A 5 2.61 26.12 16.13
C GLY A 5 1.39 25.95 15.24
N ASP A 6 1.53 26.33 13.97
CA ASP A 6 0.65 25.83 12.93
C ASP A 6 0.77 24.31 12.96
N ASP A 7 -0.14 23.67 13.70
CA ASP A 7 -0.43 22.24 13.56
C ASP A 7 -1.03 22.11 12.16
N GLU A 8 -0.13 22.08 11.18
CA GLU A 8 -0.40 21.61 9.85
C GLU A 8 -0.75 20.13 10.03
N VAL A 9 -2.01 19.86 10.36
CA VAL A 9 -2.63 18.59 10.08
C VAL A 9 -2.54 18.50 8.57
N GLN A 10 -1.43 17.93 8.11
CA GLN A 10 -1.31 17.42 6.77
C GLN A 10 -2.41 16.39 6.69
N VAL A 11 -3.59 16.83 6.24
CA VAL A 11 -4.53 15.98 5.53
C VAL A 11 -3.70 15.52 4.35
N THR A 12 -2.96 14.43 4.58
CA THR A 12 -2.40 13.60 3.54
C THR A 12 -3.65 13.18 2.78
N LEU A 13 -4.03 14.00 1.79
CA LEU A 13 -4.86 13.59 0.67
C LEU A 13 -4.07 12.41 0.14
N LYS A 14 -4.39 11.20 0.61
CA LYS A 14 -3.84 9.98 0.07
C LYS A 14 -4.13 10.16 -1.42
N PRO A 15 -3.10 10.30 -2.29
CA PRO A 15 -3.37 10.31 -3.71
C PRO A 15 -4.26 9.10 -3.95
N GLU A 16 -5.42 9.33 -4.57
CA GLU A 16 -6.41 8.30 -4.89
C GLU A 16 -5.63 7.03 -5.21
N TYR A 17 -5.77 5.99 -4.38
CA TYR A 17 -4.85 4.86 -4.44
C TYR A 17 -5.01 4.16 -5.80
N ASP A 18 -4.11 4.49 -6.73
CA ASP A 18 -4.18 3.99 -8.10
C ASP A 18 -3.46 2.65 -8.16
N ARG A 19 -4.23 1.59 -7.87
CA ARG A 19 -3.76 0.21 -7.91
C ARG A 19 -3.04 -0.12 -9.23
N ALA A 20 -3.49 0.46 -10.35
CA ALA A 20 -2.90 0.21 -11.66
C ALA A 20 -1.45 0.71 -11.76
N SER A 21 -1.19 1.92 -11.26
CA SER A 21 0.16 2.50 -11.23
C SER A 21 1.10 1.74 -10.29
N GLU A 22 0.62 1.28 -9.13
CA GLU A 22 1.45 0.48 -8.20
C GLU A 22 1.79 -0.90 -8.79
N VAL A 23 0.81 -1.59 -9.38
CA VAL A 23 1.05 -2.88 -10.07
C VAL A 23 2.03 -2.70 -11.22
N LYS A 24 1.92 -1.61 -11.99
CA LYS A 24 2.86 -1.31 -13.08
C LYS A 24 4.28 -1.04 -12.58
N ALA A 25 4.43 -0.32 -11.47
CA ALA A 25 5.72 -0.09 -10.84
C ALA A 25 6.33 -1.43 -10.37
N PHE A 26 5.53 -2.30 -9.77
CA PHE A 26 5.94 -3.63 -9.35
C PHE A 26 6.35 -4.52 -10.52
N ASP A 27 5.54 -4.63 -11.57
CA ASP A 27 5.89 -5.38 -12.78
C ASP A 27 7.18 -4.85 -13.44
N GLY A 28 7.40 -3.54 -13.37
CA GLY A 28 8.62 -2.88 -13.83
C GLY A 28 9.88 -3.34 -13.08
N THR A 29 9.76 -3.68 -11.79
CA THR A 29 10.89 -4.25 -11.03
C THR A 29 11.28 -5.64 -11.51
N LYS A 30 10.41 -6.31 -12.28
CA LYS A 30 10.52 -7.75 -12.64
C LYS A 30 10.69 -8.64 -11.39
N ALA A 31 10.44 -8.10 -10.20
CA ALA A 31 10.54 -8.84 -8.97
C ALA A 31 9.33 -9.76 -8.89
N SER A 32 9.60 -11.04 -8.70
CA SER A 32 8.56 -11.97 -8.30
C SER A 32 8.14 -11.68 -6.85
N VAL A 33 7.01 -12.24 -6.41
CA VAL A 33 6.59 -12.19 -5.00
C VAL A 33 7.67 -12.74 -4.07
N LYS A 34 8.45 -13.73 -4.52
CA LYS A 34 9.63 -14.22 -3.78
C LYS A 34 10.68 -13.11 -3.57
N GLY A 35 10.95 -12.32 -4.60
CA GLY A 35 11.87 -11.19 -4.52
C GLY A 35 11.40 -10.09 -3.57
N LEU A 36 10.10 -9.88 -3.45
CA LEU A 36 9.52 -8.96 -2.46
C LEU A 36 9.78 -9.43 -1.02
N VAL A 37 9.63 -10.73 -0.77
CA VAL A 37 9.86 -11.34 0.54
C VAL A 37 11.35 -11.39 0.88
N ASP A 38 12.21 -11.81 -0.07
CA ASP A 38 13.67 -11.83 0.11
C ASP A 38 14.25 -10.43 0.33
N ALA A 39 13.65 -9.38 -0.25
CA ALA A 39 14.05 -8.00 -0.03
C ALA A 39 13.73 -7.48 1.39
N GLY A 40 12.97 -8.24 2.19
CA GLY A 40 12.65 -7.87 3.56
C GLY A 40 11.79 -6.61 3.66
N VAL A 41 10.82 -6.43 2.75
CA VAL A 41 9.90 -5.29 2.84
C VAL A 41 9.15 -5.29 4.18
N SER A 42 9.16 -4.15 4.85
CA SER A 42 8.52 -4.01 6.18
C SER A 42 7.00 -3.96 6.11
N GLU A 43 6.46 -3.53 4.97
CA GLU A 43 5.02 -3.39 4.76
C GLU A 43 4.62 -4.04 3.43
N VAL A 44 3.45 -4.69 3.44
CA VAL A 44 2.89 -5.32 2.25
C VAL A 44 2.28 -4.23 1.36
N PRO A 45 2.64 -4.15 0.06
CA PRO A 45 2.02 -3.22 -0.87
C PRO A 45 0.49 -3.37 -0.90
N GLN A 46 -0.24 -2.25 -0.94
CA GLN A 46 -1.71 -2.26 -0.87
C GLN A 46 -2.35 -3.05 -2.01
N MET A 47 -1.64 -3.24 -3.13
CA MET A 47 -2.12 -4.04 -4.27
C MET A 47 -2.36 -5.51 -3.94
N PHE A 48 -1.75 -6.02 -2.87
CA PHE A 48 -1.97 -7.35 -2.32
C PHE A 48 -3.09 -7.41 -1.27
N HIS A 49 -3.61 -6.26 -0.82
CA HIS A 49 -4.71 -6.24 0.13
C HIS A 49 -6.01 -6.61 -0.59
N HIS A 50 -6.57 -7.75 -0.21
CA HIS A 50 -7.82 -8.21 -0.77
C HIS A 50 -9.00 -7.56 -0.01
N PRO A 51 -10.03 -7.03 -0.72
CA PRO A 51 -11.23 -6.56 -0.05
C PRO A 51 -11.88 -7.68 0.77
N PRO A 52 -12.43 -7.36 1.95
CA PRO A 52 -12.99 -8.34 2.89
C PRO A 52 -14.18 -9.13 2.30
N ASP A 53 -14.90 -8.56 1.33
CA ASP A 53 -16.07 -9.18 0.68
C ASP A 53 -15.74 -10.38 -0.22
N ASN A 54 -14.45 -10.69 -0.42
CA ASN A 54 -14.03 -11.83 -1.25
C ASN A 54 -13.44 -12.97 -0.42
N PHE A 55 -13.51 -12.89 0.91
CA PHE A 55 -13.41 -14.07 1.75
C PHE A 55 -14.75 -14.80 1.73
N GLU A 56 -15.18 -15.25 0.53
CA GLU A 56 -16.13 -16.34 0.43
C GLU A 56 -15.46 -17.51 1.17
N LYS A 57 -15.90 -17.77 2.40
CA LYS A 57 -15.49 -18.94 3.16
C LYS A 57 -15.76 -20.12 2.24
N SER A 58 -14.71 -20.68 1.66
CA SER A 58 -14.72 -22.06 1.19
C SER A 58 -14.91 -22.92 2.43
N SER A 59 -16.17 -23.06 2.82
CA SER A 59 -16.61 -24.04 3.80
C SER A 59 -16.40 -25.40 3.14
N VAL A 60 -15.20 -25.94 3.33
CA VAL A 60 -14.87 -27.35 3.07
C VAL A 60 -15.23 -28.20 4.28
#